data_AF-A0A2P8B5K8-F1
#
_entry.id   AF-A0A2P8B5K8-F1
#
_cell.length_a   1.000
_cell.length_b   1.000
_cell.length_c   1.000
_cell.angle_alpha   90.00
_cell.angle_beta   90.00
_cell.angle_gamma   90.00
#
_symmetry.space_group_name_H-M   'P 1'
#
loop_
_entity.id
_entity.type
_entity.pdbx_description
1 polymer ?
#
loop_
_entity_poly.entity_id
_entity_poly.type
_entity_poly.pdbx_seq_one_letter_code
_entity_poly.pdbx_strand_id
1 'polypeptide(L)'
;MSSGAASARGLADSAAEDLDAADTLELLAKAPDPASAARLSLAQISAALKRARRRDIPAKAAAIQAALCAEHLGQPAVVTAACAASVRAPAALLMTLHDQVKALQGQVEAHFGRHPDAEIILSQPGLGVVLGARVLAEFG
;
A
#
# COMPACT_ATOMS: atom_id res chain seq x y z
N MET A 1 -7.46 12.86 29.17
CA MET A 1 -6.35 12.44 28.28
C MET A 1 -6.54 11.02 27.68
N SER A 2 -7.74 10.41 27.76
CA SER A 2 -8.00 9.03 27.27
C SER A 2 -8.45 8.94 25.79
N SER A 3 -8.93 10.04 25.19
CA SER A 3 -9.53 10.03 23.84
C SER A 3 -8.49 9.92 22.69
N GLY A 4 -7.29 10.47 22.86
CA GLY A 4 -6.24 10.45 21.83
C GLY A 4 -5.60 9.08 21.59
N ALA A 5 -5.46 8.26 22.63
CA ALA A 5 -4.85 6.93 22.54
C ALA A 5 -5.76 5.90 21.84
N ALA A 6 -7.09 6.00 22.03
CA ALA A 6 -8.05 5.14 21.35
C ALA A 6 -8.13 5.44 19.84
N SER A 7 -8.03 6.71 19.46
CA SER A 7 -8.02 7.13 18.05
C SER A 7 -6.73 6.73 17.33
N ALA A 8 -5.57 6.80 17.99
CA ALA A 8 -4.31 6.31 17.46
C ALA A 8 -4.29 4.78 17.30
N ARG A 9 -4.90 4.04 18.23
CA ARG A 9 -5.01 2.58 18.17
C ARG A 9 -5.94 2.12 17.04
N GLY A 10 -7.09 2.76 16.83
CA GLY A 10 -7.97 2.47 15.70
C GLY A 10 -7.35 2.82 14.33
N LEU A 11 -6.48 3.82 14.28
CA LEU A 11 -5.74 4.12 13.05
C LEU A 11 -4.56 3.16 12.81
N ALA A 12 -3.90 2.69 13.87
CA ALA A 12 -2.90 1.64 13.77
C ALA A 12 -3.52 0.30 13.32
N ASP A 13 -4.74 -0.01 13.79
CA ASP A 13 -5.51 -1.18 13.33
C ASP A 13 -5.90 -1.05 11.84
N SER A 14 -6.41 0.10 11.42
CA SER A 14 -6.74 0.32 9.99
C SER A 14 -5.50 0.48 9.09
N ALA A 15 -4.34 0.84 9.63
CA ALA A 15 -3.06 0.72 8.90
C ALA A 15 -2.63 -0.74 8.75
N ALA A 16 -3.02 -1.63 9.67
CA ALA A 16 -2.79 -3.07 9.55
C ALA A 16 -3.80 -3.75 8.60
N GLU A 17 -4.97 -3.16 8.36
CA GLU A 17 -6.00 -3.70 7.45
C GLU A 17 -5.60 -3.71 5.97
N ASP A 18 -4.64 -2.85 5.55
CA ASP A 18 -4.20 -2.72 4.15
C ASP A 18 -2.68 -2.93 4.06
N LEU A 19 -2.23 -4.13 4.46
CA LEU A 19 -0.81 -4.47 4.62
C LEU A 19 -0.04 -4.52 3.29
N ASP A 20 -0.74 -4.83 2.21
CA ASP A 20 -0.22 -4.82 0.84
C ASP A 20 -0.31 -3.45 0.18
N ALA A 21 -0.90 -2.44 0.83
CA ALA A 21 -0.95 -1.10 0.26
C ALA A 21 0.42 -0.51 -0.04
N ALA A 22 0.52 0.23 -1.16
CA ALA A 22 1.78 0.80 -1.61
C ALA A 22 2.45 1.74 -0.58
N ASP A 23 1.68 2.53 0.16
CA ASP A 23 2.20 3.37 1.25
C ASP A 23 2.69 2.53 2.44
N THR A 24 1.93 1.52 2.85
CA THR A 24 2.32 0.59 3.92
C THR A 24 3.63 -0.13 3.57
N LEU A 25 3.71 -0.71 2.37
CA LEU A 25 4.90 -1.39 1.89
C LEU A 25 6.11 -0.45 1.75
N GLU A 26 5.92 0.78 1.28
CA GLU A 26 7.00 1.79 1.20
C GLU A 26 7.57 2.09 2.59
N LEU A 27 6.70 2.27 3.60
CA LEU A 27 7.11 2.55 4.98
C LEU A 27 7.79 1.35 5.63
N LEU A 28 7.26 0.13 5.45
CA LEU A 28 7.86 -1.10 5.95
C LEU A 28 9.24 -1.39 5.32
N ALA A 29 9.38 -1.18 4.02
CA ALA A 29 10.67 -1.34 3.34
C ALA A 29 11.71 -0.35 3.87
N LYS A 30 11.28 0.89 4.17
CA LYS A 30 12.14 1.97 4.68
C LYS A 30 12.51 1.81 6.15
N ALA A 31 11.58 1.33 6.97
CA ALA A 31 11.74 1.21 8.42
C ALA A 31 11.11 -0.10 8.94
N PRO A 32 11.81 -1.24 8.76
CA PRO A 32 11.26 -2.57 9.07
C PRO A 32 11.35 -2.96 10.55
N ASP A 33 11.90 -2.11 11.41
CA ASP A 33 12.00 -2.35 12.85
C ASP A 33 11.45 -1.15 13.65
N PRO A 34 11.00 -1.36 14.90
CA PRO A 34 10.39 -0.28 15.69
C PRO A 34 11.31 0.92 15.92
N ALA A 35 12.62 0.72 16.04
CA ALA A 35 13.57 1.81 16.30
C ALA A 35 13.79 2.67 15.06
N SER A 36 13.87 2.08 13.86
CA SER A 36 13.90 2.82 12.60
C SER A 36 12.54 3.47 12.29
N ALA A 37 11.43 2.80 12.63
CA ALA A 37 10.08 3.31 12.38
C ALA A 37 9.77 4.55 13.23
N ALA A 38 10.17 4.56 14.52
CA ALA A 38 10.06 5.72 15.39
C ALA A 38 10.88 6.94 14.90
N ARG A 39 11.85 6.74 14.00
CA ARG A 39 12.66 7.81 13.41
C ARG A 39 12.09 8.36 12.11
N LEU A 40 10.98 7.81 11.60
CA LEU A 40 10.34 8.33 10.40
C LEU A 40 9.77 9.73 10.67
N SER A 41 10.11 10.67 9.78
CA SER A 41 9.57 12.02 9.88
C SER A 41 8.17 12.12 9.30
N LEU A 42 7.36 13.05 9.81
CA LEU A 42 6.02 13.33 9.30
C LEU A 42 6.03 13.65 7.79
N ALA A 43 7.09 14.28 7.29
CA ALA A 43 7.28 14.54 5.86
C ALA A 43 7.48 13.25 5.06
N GLN A 44 8.25 12.29 5.57
CA GLN A 44 8.46 10.99 4.92
C GLN A 44 7.16 10.18 4.88
N ILE A 45 6.42 10.14 5.98
CA ILE A 45 5.12 9.47 6.06
C ILE A 45 4.13 10.13 5.10
N SER A 46 4.04 11.46 5.13
CA SER A 46 3.16 12.21 4.22
C SER A 46 3.50 12.00 2.75
N ALA A 47 4.78 11.84 2.41
CA ALA A 47 5.21 11.57 1.04
C ALA A 47 4.72 10.20 0.56
N ALA A 48 4.84 9.14 1.38
CA ALA A 48 4.32 7.82 1.06
C ALA A 48 2.80 7.85 0.85
N LEU A 49 2.06 8.46 1.78
CA LEU A 49 0.59 8.60 1.67
C LEU A 49 0.16 9.39 0.42
N LYS A 50 0.92 10.43 0.03
CA LYS A 50 0.69 11.20 -1.20
C LYS A 50 0.85 10.36 -2.45
N ARG A 51 1.91 9.54 -2.53
CA ARG A 51 2.14 8.65 -3.69
C ARG A 51 1.05 7.59 -3.81
N ALA A 52 0.56 7.07 -2.69
CA ALA A 52 -0.59 6.17 -2.63
C ALA A 52 -1.95 6.88 -2.80
N ARG A 53 -1.97 8.19 -3.07
CA ARG A 53 -3.17 9.02 -3.27
C ARG A 53 -4.19 8.89 -2.14
N ARG A 54 -3.72 8.75 -0.89
CA ARG A 54 -4.62 8.71 0.27
C ARG A 54 -5.26 10.08 0.52
N ARG A 55 -6.46 10.05 1.09
CA ARG A 55 -7.15 11.23 1.62
C ARG A 55 -6.71 11.53 3.05
N ASP A 56 -6.90 12.78 3.46
CA ASP A 56 -6.62 13.26 4.83
C ASP A 56 -5.17 13.00 5.29
N ILE A 57 -4.23 13.26 4.39
CA ILE A 57 -2.80 12.97 4.59
C ILE A 57 -2.23 13.60 5.88
N PRO A 58 -2.50 14.88 6.23
CA PRO A 58 -1.90 15.47 7.43
C PRO A 58 -2.31 14.76 8.71
N ALA A 59 -3.61 14.46 8.87
CA ALA A 59 -4.12 13.79 10.07
C ALA A 59 -3.62 12.34 10.14
N LYS A 60 -3.67 11.61 9.02
CA LYS A 60 -3.16 10.24 8.95
C LYS A 60 -1.65 10.17 9.24
N ALA A 61 -0.85 11.06 8.66
CA ALA A 61 0.59 11.07 8.89
C ALA A 61 0.94 11.36 10.35
N ALA A 62 0.25 12.30 10.98
CA ALA A 62 0.45 12.62 12.40
C ALA A 62 0.09 11.43 13.30
N ALA A 63 -1.03 10.75 13.02
CA ALA A 63 -1.47 9.62 13.80
C ALA A 63 -0.59 8.36 13.59
N ILE A 64 -0.12 8.10 12.36
CA ILE A 64 0.90 7.07 12.10
C ILE A 64 2.18 7.39 12.87
N GLN A 65 2.69 8.63 12.80
CA GLN A 65 3.90 9.02 13.51
C GLN A 65 3.74 8.85 15.03
N ALA A 66 2.60 9.26 15.58
CA ALA A 66 2.30 9.11 17.01
C ALA A 66 2.27 7.64 17.42
N ALA A 67 1.67 6.76 16.60
CA ALA A 67 1.66 5.33 16.85
C ALA A 67 3.07 4.74 16.80
N LEU A 68 3.89 5.09 15.80
CA LEU A 68 5.26 4.58 15.65
C LEU A 68 6.19 5.03 16.80
N CYS A 69 5.98 6.22 17.34
CA CYS A 69 6.74 6.76 18.47
C CYS A 69 6.21 6.32 19.84
N ALA A 70 5.07 5.63 19.90
CA ALA A 70 4.51 5.14 21.15
C ALA A 70 5.42 4.06 21.78
N GLU A 71 5.31 3.91 23.09
CA GLU A 71 6.04 2.87 23.81
C GLU A 71 5.53 1.49 23.38
N HIS A 72 6.43 0.68 22.84
CA HIS A 72 6.17 -0.70 22.44
C HIS A 72 6.97 -1.64 23.33
N LEU A 73 6.42 -2.82 23.61
CA LEU A 73 7.15 -3.88 24.30
C LEU A 73 8.35 -4.29 23.45
N GLY A 74 9.55 -3.87 23.87
CA GLY A 74 10.79 -4.16 23.18
C GLY A 74 11.07 -5.66 23.14
N GLN A 75 11.59 -6.13 22.02
CA GLN A 75 12.14 -7.47 21.86
C GLN A 75 13.68 -7.43 21.96
N PRO A 76 14.34 -8.54 22.32
CA PRO A 76 15.78 -8.64 22.26
C PRO A 76 16.31 -8.22 20.88
N ALA A 77 17.47 -7.56 20.84
CA ALA A 77 18.02 -6.99 19.60
C ALA A 77 18.12 -8.01 18.44
N VAL A 78 18.49 -9.26 18.75
CA VAL A 78 18.56 -10.35 17.78
C VAL A 78 17.20 -10.70 17.17
N VAL A 79 16.14 -10.69 17.98
CA VAL A 79 14.77 -10.98 17.53
C VAL A 79 14.26 -9.85 16.65
N THR A 80 14.46 -8.60 17.08
CA THR A 80 14.09 -7.41 16.31
C THR A 80 14.79 -7.40 14.94
N ALA A 81 16.09 -7.70 14.89
CA ALA A 81 16.83 -7.75 13.64
C ALA A 81 16.35 -8.87 12.70
N ALA A 82 16.05 -10.06 13.25
CA ALA A 82 15.52 -11.18 12.48
C ALA A 82 14.12 -10.88 11.91
N CYS A 83 13.21 -10.35 12.73
CA CYS A 83 11.88 -9.93 12.27
C CYS A 83 11.96 -8.85 11.18
N ALA A 84 12.84 -7.86 11.35
CA ALA A 84 13.04 -6.80 10.37
C ALA A 84 13.54 -7.35 9.01
N ALA A 85 14.45 -8.33 9.03
CA ALA A 85 14.90 -9.01 7.82
C ALA A 85 13.75 -9.79 7.15
N SER A 86 12.94 -10.49 7.95
CA SER A 86 11.78 -11.26 7.47
C SER A 86 10.66 -10.40 6.88
N VAL A 87 10.53 -9.13 7.29
CA VAL A 87 9.54 -8.19 6.72
C VAL A 87 10.07 -7.52 5.45
N ARG A 88 11.36 -7.18 5.41
CA ARG A 88 11.95 -6.41 4.30
C ARG A 88 11.83 -7.13 2.96
N ALA A 89 12.09 -8.44 2.91
CA ALA A 89 12.07 -9.20 1.66
C ALA A 89 10.64 -9.33 1.07
N PRO A 90 9.61 -9.74 1.82
CA PRO A 90 8.23 -9.74 1.35
C PRO A 90 7.73 -8.36 0.92
N ALA A 91 8.08 -7.29 1.67
CA ALA A 91 7.67 -5.94 1.30
C ALA A 91 8.22 -5.52 -0.07
N ALA A 92 9.51 -5.77 -0.33
CA ALA A 92 10.12 -5.49 -1.62
C ALA A 92 9.53 -6.33 -2.76
N LEU A 93 9.21 -7.60 -2.49
CA LEU A 93 8.55 -8.48 -3.46
C LEU A 93 7.17 -7.95 -3.83
N LEU A 94 6.33 -7.60 -2.85
CA LEU A 94 4.99 -7.06 -3.08
C LEU A 94 5.04 -5.74 -3.84
N MET A 95 6.00 -4.85 -3.53
CA MET A 95 6.20 -3.62 -4.32
C MET A 95 6.53 -3.92 -5.77
N THR A 96 7.40 -4.91 -6.02
CA THR A 96 7.75 -5.33 -7.39
C THR A 96 6.53 -5.89 -8.13
N LEU A 97 5.73 -6.71 -7.45
CA LEU A 97 4.50 -7.27 -8.00
C LEU A 97 3.48 -6.17 -8.33
N HIS A 98 3.34 -5.15 -7.49
CA HIS A 98 2.52 -3.97 -7.80
C HIS A 98 2.94 -3.26 -9.08
N ASP A 99 4.24 -3.06 -9.28
CA ASP A 99 4.75 -2.43 -10.48
C ASP A 99 4.53 -3.31 -11.72
N GLN A 100 4.70 -4.64 -11.59
CA GLN A 100 4.41 -5.60 -12.65
C GLN A 100 2.92 -5.64 -13.01
N VAL A 101 2.02 -5.61 -12.03
CA VAL A 101 0.56 -5.55 -12.27
C VAL A 101 0.19 -4.29 -13.05
N LYS A 102 0.75 -3.12 -12.68
CA LYS A 102 0.53 -1.87 -13.42
C LYS A 102 1.08 -1.94 -14.85
N ALA A 103 2.26 -2.53 -15.04
CA ALA A 103 2.85 -2.69 -16.36
C ALA A 103 1.96 -3.59 -17.25
N LEU A 104 1.50 -4.72 -16.72
CA LEU A 104 0.59 -5.63 -17.42
C LEU A 104 -0.75 -4.96 -17.71
N GLN A 105 -1.30 -4.19 -16.77
CA GLN A 105 -2.51 -3.40 -17.02
C GLN A 105 -2.32 -2.43 -18.20
N GLY A 106 -1.19 -1.72 -18.27
CA GLY A 106 -0.89 -0.84 -19.41
C GLY A 106 -0.79 -1.60 -20.74
N GLN A 107 -0.24 -2.81 -20.74
CA GLN A 107 -0.25 -3.67 -21.93
C GLN A 107 -1.67 -4.09 -22.33
N VAL A 108 -2.49 -4.50 -21.37
CA VAL A 108 -3.92 -4.82 -21.61
C VAL A 108 -4.63 -3.63 -22.22
N GLU A 109 -4.44 -2.42 -21.68
CA GLU A 109 -5.03 -1.20 -22.22
C GLU A 109 -4.62 -0.92 -23.66
N ALA A 110 -3.33 -1.04 -23.97
CA ALA A 110 -2.80 -0.81 -25.30
C ALA A 110 -3.28 -1.84 -26.34
N HIS A 111 -3.45 -3.11 -25.94
CA HIS A 111 -3.89 -4.18 -26.83
C HIS A 111 -5.40 -4.25 -26.98
N PHE A 112 -6.15 -4.10 -25.89
CA PHE A 112 -7.60 -4.13 -25.91
C PHE A 112 -8.18 -3.01 -26.76
N GLY A 113 -7.63 -1.80 -26.69
CA GLY A 113 -8.07 -0.67 -27.52
C GLY A 113 -7.90 -0.88 -29.04
N ARG A 114 -7.18 -1.92 -29.46
CA ARG A 114 -7.01 -2.31 -30.88
C ARG A 114 -8.01 -3.38 -31.32
N HIS A 115 -8.78 -3.95 -30.40
CA HIS A 115 -9.76 -4.97 -30.72
C HIS A 115 -10.92 -4.34 -31.51
N PRO A 116 -11.40 -4.96 -32.61
CA PRO A 116 -12.47 -4.39 -33.45
C PRO A 116 -13.73 -4.00 -32.65
N ASP A 117 -14.09 -4.82 -31.66
CA ASP A 117 -15.28 -4.61 -30.84
C ASP A 117 -15.02 -3.83 -29.53
N ALA A 118 -13.83 -3.26 -29.34
CA ALA A 118 -13.46 -2.61 -28.09
C ALA A 118 -14.45 -1.52 -27.67
N GLU A 119 -14.86 -0.65 -28.61
CA GLU A 119 -15.82 0.42 -28.33
C GLU A 119 -17.21 -0.12 -27.97
N ILE A 120 -17.64 -1.20 -28.61
CA ILE A 120 -18.93 -1.85 -28.33
C ILE A 120 -18.92 -2.43 -26.90
N ILE A 121 -17.82 -3.07 -26.50
CA ILE A 121 -17.68 -3.66 -25.17
C ILE A 121 -17.61 -2.57 -24.10
N LEU A 122 -16.84 -1.50 -24.33
CA LEU A 122 -16.73 -0.36 -23.41
C LEU A 122 -18.04 0.43 -23.28
N SER A 123 -18.93 0.34 -24.26
CA SER A 123 -20.27 0.96 -24.18
C SER A 123 -21.19 0.28 -23.17
N GLN A 124 -20.87 -0.95 -22.75
CA GLN A 124 -21.67 -1.67 -21.75
C GLN A 124 -21.43 -1.10 -20.34
N PRO A 125 -22.49 -0.86 -19.56
CA PRO A 125 -22.34 -0.31 -18.21
C PRO A 125 -21.52 -1.24 -17.32
N GLY A 126 -20.48 -0.69 -16.70
CA GLY A 126 -19.58 -1.43 -15.81
C GLY A 126 -18.40 -2.11 -16.52
N LEU A 127 -18.34 -2.15 -17.85
CA LEU A 127 -17.21 -2.72 -18.59
C LEU A 127 -16.16 -1.66 -18.91
N GLY A 128 -15.23 -1.44 -17.98
CA GLY A 128 -13.98 -0.72 -18.26
C GLY A 128 -12.96 -1.59 -19.00
N VAL A 129 -11.84 -1.01 -19.42
CA VAL A 129 -10.82 -1.66 -20.27
C VAL A 129 -10.35 -3.02 -19.73
N VAL A 130 -9.99 -3.10 -18.46
CA VAL A 130 -9.51 -4.36 -17.84
C VAL A 130 -10.60 -5.43 -17.82
N LEU A 131 -11.83 -5.05 -17.45
CA LEU A 131 -12.93 -6.01 -17.35
C LEU A 131 -13.43 -6.43 -18.74
N GLY A 132 -13.50 -5.51 -19.69
CA GLY A 132 -13.83 -5.79 -21.09
C GLY A 132 -12.81 -6.72 -21.75
N ALA A 133 -11.51 -6.48 -21.52
CA ALA A 133 -10.45 -7.35 -22.00
C ALA A 133 -10.54 -8.76 -21.41
N ARG A 134 -10.87 -8.86 -20.11
CA ARG A 134 -11.10 -10.15 -19.47
C ARG A 134 -12.30 -10.87 -20.07
N VAL A 135 -13.42 -10.18 -20.26
CA VAL A 135 -14.63 -10.77 -20.87
C VAL A 135 -14.31 -11.35 -22.25
N LEU A 136 -13.55 -10.66 -23.10
CA LEU A 136 -13.10 -11.21 -24.38
C LEU A 136 -12.27 -12.49 -24.20
N ALA A 137 -11.32 -12.49 -23.27
CA ALA A 137 -10.45 -13.64 -23.02
C ALA A 137 -11.21 -14.90 -22.55
N GLU A 138 -12.38 -14.77 -21.94
CA GLU A 138 -13.22 -15.91 -21.54
C GLU A 138 -13.89 -16.62 -22.73
N PHE A 139 -14.01 -15.95 -23.89
CA PHE A 139 -14.68 -16.50 -25.07
C PHE A 139 -13.72 -17.14 -26.11
N GLY A 140 -12.40 -16.99 -25.91
CA GLY A 140 -11.35 -17.49 -26.81
C GLY A 140 -11.08 -16.59 -28.00
#